data_AF-A0A973FXB1-F1
#
_entry.id   AF-A0A973FXB1-F1
#
_cell.length_a   1.000
_cell.length_b   1.000
_cell.length_c   1.000
_cell.angle_alpha   90.00
_cell.angle_beta   90.00
_cell.angle_gamma   90.00
#
_symmetry.space_group_name_H-M   'P 1'
#
loop_
_entity.id
_entity.type
_entity.pdbx_description
1 polymer ?
#
loop_
_entity_poly.entity_id
_entity_poly.type
_entity_poly.pdbx_seq_one_letter_code
_entity_poly.pdbx_strand_id
1 'polypeptide(L)'
;MLHLDELKAEIKGDIFLREDLKKHDVKKVDALADIIIKPDGKKELQKLLNLLEKAGYPHLVINSKGRVVFPDKRFHGAVIVTDLKL
;
A
#
# COMPACT_ATOMS: atom_id res chain seq x y z
N MET A 1 16.23 1.08 9.13
CA MET A 1 15.56 -0.12 8.58
C MET A 1 14.10 -0.03 8.99
N LEU A 2 13.15 -0.11 8.05
CA LEU A 2 11.74 -0.06 8.37
C LEU A 2 11.32 -1.45 8.88
N HIS A 3 11.09 -1.62 10.19
CA HIS A 3 10.60 -2.90 10.71
C HIS A 3 9.10 -3.01 10.44
N LEU A 4 8.71 -4.06 9.72
CA LEU A 4 7.32 -4.38 9.40
C LEU A 4 6.42 -4.45 10.65
N ASP A 5 7.00 -4.81 11.79
CA ASP A 5 6.33 -4.85 13.08
C ASP A 5 6.01 -3.46 13.64
N GLU A 6 6.84 -2.45 13.38
CA GLU A 6 6.56 -1.06 13.77
C GLU A 6 5.43 -0.46 12.95
N LEU A 7 5.40 -0.73 11.63
CA LEU A 7 4.30 -0.34 10.74
C LEU A 7 2.95 -0.89 11.23
N LYS A 8 2.92 -2.16 11.64
CA LYS A 8 1.70 -2.81 12.17
C LYS A 8 1.27 -2.25 13.53
N ALA A 9 2.22 -1.83 14.36
CA ALA A 9 1.93 -1.29 15.68
C ALA A 9 1.47 0.17 15.63
N GLU A 10 1.96 0.94 14.65
CA GLU A 10 1.81 2.39 14.60
C GLU A 10 0.66 2.87 13.69
N ILE A 11 0.24 2.04 12.74
CA ILE A 11 -0.80 2.39 11.76
C ILE A 11 -2.06 1.57 11.98
N LYS A 12 -3.19 2.26 12.10
CA LYS A 12 -4.50 1.61 12.09
C LYS A 12 -4.96 1.35 10.66
N GLY A 13 -5.06 0.08 10.30
CA GLY A 13 -5.52 -0.38 9.00
C GLY A 13 -5.15 -1.83 8.72
N ASP A 14 -5.61 -2.35 7.58
CA ASP A 14 -5.28 -3.70 7.15
C ASP A 14 -3.94 -3.73 6.41
N ILE A 15 -3.06 -4.65 6.82
CA ILE A 15 -1.74 -4.86 6.19
C ILE A 15 -1.66 -6.30 5.71
N PHE A 16 -1.41 -6.44 4.41
CA PHE A 16 -1.24 -7.74 3.75
C PHE A 16 0.16 -7.86 3.17
N LEU A 17 0.73 -9.06 3.19
CA LEU A 17 2.10 -9.32 2.75
C LEU A 17 2.09 -10.33 1.60
N ARG A 18 2.84 -10.03 0.53
CA ARG A 18 2.98 -10.89 -0.65
C ARG A 18 1.63 -11.38 -1.20
N GLU A 19 0.72 -10.44 -1.41
CA GLU A 19 -0.67 -10.70 -1.84
C GLU A 19 -0.96 -10.07 -3.20
N ASP A 20 -1.97 -10.61 -3.88
CA ASP A 20 -2.43 -10.10 -5.17
C ASP A 20 -3.33 -8.88 -4.99
N LEU A 21 -3.03 -7.80 -5.72
CA LEU A 21 -3.83 -6.56 -5.68
C LEU A 21 -5.30 -6.77 -6.10
N LYS A 22 -5.57 -7.77 -6.97
CA LYS A 22 -6.93 -8.12 -7.37
C LYS A 22 -7.84 -8.53 -6.22
N LYS A 23 -7.29 -9.12 -5.16
CA LYS A 23 -8.05 -9.53 -3.97
C LYS A 23 -8.41 -8.37 -3.06
N HIS A 24 -7.79 -7.20 -3.28
CA HIS A 24 -7.84 -6.04 -2.40
C HIS A 24 -8.51 -4.83 -3.04
N ASP A 25 -9.66 -5.05 -3.70
CA ASP A 25 -10.50 -4.03 -4.35
C ASP A 25 -9.91 -3.36 -5.61
N VAL A 26 -8.69 -3.74 -6.02
CA VAL A 26 -8.05 -3.25 -7.25
C VAL A 26 -8.23 -4.25 -8.40
N LYS A 27 -9.48 -4.49 -8.80
CA LYS A 27 -9.87 -5.56 -9.76
C LYS A 27 -9.17 -5.48 -11.12
N LYS A 28 -8.66 -4.30 -11.51
CA LYS A 28 -8.03 -4.05 -12.81
C LYS A 28 -6.51 -4.19 -12.81
N VAL A 29 -5.90 -4.47 -11.66
CA VAL A 29 -4.45 -4.54 -11.51
C VAL A 29 -4.06 -5.98 -11.19
N ASP A 30 -3.47 -6.66 -12.18
CA ASP A 30 -2.98 -8.04 -12.07
C ASP A 30 -1.51 -8.05 -11.62
N ALA A 31 -1.26 -7.75 -10.35
CA ALA A 31 0.10 -7.77 -9.82
C ALA A 31 0.16 -8.20 -8.35
N LEU A 32 1.25 -8.88 -8.03
CA LEU A 32 1.63 -9.27 -6.68
C LEU A 32 2.43 -8.13 -6.03
N ALA A 33 1.98 -7.68 -4.86
CA ALA A 33 2.66 -6.64 -4.10
C ALA A 33 3.36 -7.26 -2.88
N ASP A 34 4.60 -6.83 -2.61
CA ASP A 34 5.32 -7.31 -1.43
C ASP A 34 4.59 -6.87 -0.14
N ILE A 35 4.03 -5.65 -0.10
CA ILE A 35 3.19 -5.15 0.98
C ILE A 35 1.98 -4.42 0.39
N ILE A 36 0.78 -4.68 0.93
CA ILE A 36 -0.45 -3.92 0.65
C ILE A 36 -0.93 -3.32 1.97
N ILE A 37 -1.25 -2.03 1.97
CA ILE A 37 -1.69 -1.30 3.16
C ILE A 37 -3.02 -0.58 2.85
N LYS A 38 -4.05 -0.83 3.64
CA LYS A 38 -5.34 -0.12 3.60
C LYS A 38 -5.49 0.71 4.88
N PRO A 39 -5.19 2.02 4.84
CA PRO A 39 -5.33 2.87 6.03
C PRO A 39 -6.80 3.15 6.32
N ASP A 40 -7.17 3.13 7.60
CA ASP A 40 -8.57 3.35 8.05
C ASP A 40 -9.05 4.81 7.87
N GLY A 41 -8.13 5.76 7.72
CA GLY A 41 -8.48 7.17 7.63
C GLY A 41 -7.37 8.09 7.18
N LYS A 42 -7.73 9.35 6.94
CA LYS A 42 -6.83 10.37 6.37
C LYS A 42 -5.62 10.66 7.24
N LYS A 43 -5.77 10.66 8.56
CA LYS A 43 -4.65 10.86 9.51
C LYS A 43 -3.62 9.73 9.41
N GLU A 44 -4.10 8.49 9.31
CA GLU A 44 -3.25 7.31 9.22
C GLU A 44 -2.56 7.24 7.85
N LEU A 45 -3.27 7.60 6.77
CA LEU A 45 -2.66 7.74 5.45
C LEU A 45 -1.52 8.78 5.43
N GLN A 46 -1.71 9.96 6.03
CA GLN A 46 -0.66 10.97 6.10
C GLN A 46 0.56 10.51 6.92
N LYS A 47 0.33 9.84 8.07
CA LYS A 47 1.42 9.24 8.85
C LYS A 47 2.17 8.18 8.05
N LEU A 48 1.43 7.28 7.39
CA LEU A 48 1.98 6.21 6.57
C LEU A 48 2.89 6.77 5.47
N LEU A 49 2.40 7.75 4.72
CA LEU A 49 3.17 8.40 3.66
C LEU A 49 4.44 9.04 4.20
N ASN A 50 4.35 9.80 5.30
CA ASN A 50 5.51 10.41 5.95
C ASN A 50 6.54 9.36 6.43
N LEU A 51 6.09 8.23 6.98
CA LEU A 51 6.97 7.15 7.45
C LEU A 51 7.70 6.48 6.27
N LEU A 52 6.95 6.17 5.20
CA LEU A 52 7.51 5.54 4.00
C LEU A 52 8.48 6.46 3.27
N GLU A 53 8.15 7.75 3.17
CA GLU A 53 9.02 8.77 2.57
C GLU A 53 10.31 8.96 3.38
N LYS A 54 10.20 9.10 4.71
CA LYS A 54 11.38 9.21 5.60
C LYS A 54 12.29 7.98 5.55
N ALA A 55 11.70 6.79 5.39
CA ALA A 55 12.45 5.55 5.28
C ALA A 55 13.02 5.30 3.87
N GLY A 56 12.67 6.14 2.88
CA GLY A 56 13.04 5.94 1.48
C GLY A 56 12.46 4.65 0.90
N TYR A 57 11.33 4.17 1.44
CA TYR A 57 10.73 2.91 1.02
C TYR A 57 9.87 3.12 -0.24
N PRO A 58 10.12 2.38 -1.33
CA PRO A 58 9.33 2.47 -2.55
C PRO A 58 7.86 2.20 -2.25
N HIS A 59 6.99 3.15 -2.56
CA HIS A 59 5.57 3.02 -2.33
C HIS A 59 4.74 3.63 -3.44
N LEU A 60 3.52 3.12 -3.61
CA LEU A 60 2.59 3.54 -4.63
C LEU A 60 1.19 3.66 -4.02
N VAL A 61 0.51 4.77 -4.28
CA VAL A 61 -0.88 4.98 -3.88
C VAL A 61 -1.80 4.63 -5.05
N ILE A 62 -2.75 3.72 -4.82
CA ILE A 62 -3.75 3.32 -5.80
C ILE A 62 -5.14 3.41 -5.16
N ASN A 63 -6.13 3.88 -5.91
CA ASN A 63 -7.53 3.81 -5.53
C ASN A 63 -8.22 2.59 -6.16
N SER A 64 -9.40 2.21 -5.68
CA SER A 64 -10.11 1.01 -6.16
C SER A 64 -10.42 1.05 -7.67
N LYS A 65 -10.54 2.26 -8.24
CA LYS A 65 -10.80 2.50 -9.67
C LYS A 65 -9.53 2.68 -10.51
N GLY A 66 -8.36 2.67 -9.87
CA GLY A 66 -7.08 2.97 -10.49
C GLY A 66 -6.73 1.93 -11.55
N ARG A 67 -6.09 2.40 -12.61
CA ARG A 67 -5.58 1.53 -13.68
C ARG A 67 -4.08 1.68 -13.73
N VAL A 68 -3.38 0.73 -13.13
CA VAL A 68 -1.92 0.64 -13.16
C VAL A 68 -1.54 -0.68 -13.80
N VAL A 69 -0.56 -0.64 -14.69
CA VAL A 69 -0.01 -1.84 -15.32
C VAL A 69 1.39 -2.03 -14.78
N PHE A 70 1.64 -3.17 -14.14
CA PHE A 70 2.98 -3.61 -13.77
C PHE A 70 3.46 -4.59 -14.84
N PRO A 71 4.47 -4.24 -15.66
CA PRO A 71 4.93 -5.10 -16.76
C PRO A 71 5.31 -6.51 -16.29
N ASP A 72 5.98 -6.60 -15.13
CA ASP A 72 6.45 -7.85 -14.55
C ASP A 72 5.42 -8.52 -13.62
N LYS A 73 4.18 -8.02 -13.59
CA LYS A 73 3.10 -8.46 -12.68
C LYS A 73 3.50 -8.50 -11.20
N ARG A 74 4.50 -7.71 -10.82
CA ARG A 74 4.98 -7.62 -9.45
C ARG A 74 5.39 -6.20 -9.10
N PHE A 75 5.14 -5.81 -7.86
CA PHE A 75 5.62 -4.56 -7.29
C PHE A 75 6.46 -4.84 -6.04
N HIS A 76 7.73 -4.41 -6.11
CA HIS A 76 8.68 -4.48 -5.01
C HIS A 76 8.60 -3.19 -4.19
N GLY A 77 7.73 -3.19 -3.18
CA GLY A 77 7.43 -2.03 -2.36
C GLY A 77 6.09 -2.13 -1.65
N ALA A 78 5.61 -1.00 -1.14
CA ALA A 78 4.32 -0.89 -0.46
C ALA A 78 3.26 -0.30 -1.39
N VAL A 79 2.16 -1.01 -1.59
CA VAL A 79 0.99 -0.50 -2.30
C VAL A 79 -0.03 -0.06 -1.28
N ILE A 80 -0.35 1.23 -1.29
CA ILE A 80 -1.35 1.84 -0.42
C ILE A 80 -2.65 1.88 -1.20
N VAL A 81 -3.65 1.10 -0.78
CA VAL A 81 -4.96 1.07 -1.41
C VAL A 81 -5.91 1.96 -0.62
N THR A 82 -6.34 3.06 -1.23
CA THR A 82 -7.24 4.01 -0.56
C THR A 82 -8.07 4.82 -1.54
N ASP A 83 -9.34 5.04 -1.20
CA ASP A 83 -10.24 5.99 -1.90
C ASP A 83 -10.32 7.34 -1.16
N LEU A 84 -9.52 7.51 -0.10
CA LEU A 84 -9.45 8.75 0.66
C LEU A 84 -8.85 9.87 -0.19
N LYS A 85 -9.48 11.04 -0.16
CA LYS A 85 -8.93 12.24 -0.80
C LYS A 85 -7.85 12.85 0.10
N LEU A 86 -6.63 12.90 -0.44
CA LEU A 86 -5.49 13.64 0.14
C LEU A 86 -5.82 15.10 0.40
#